data_AF-R1GZY0-F1
#
_entry.id   AF-R1GZY0-F1
#
_cell.length_a   1.000
_cell.length_b   1.000
_cell.length_c   1.000
_cell.angle_alpha   90.00
_cell.angle_beta   90.00
_cell.angle_gamma   90.00
#
_symmetry.space_group_name_H-M   'P 1'
#
loop_
_entity.id
_entity.type
_entity.pdbx_description
1 polymer ?
#
loop_
_entity_poly.entity_id
_entity_poly.type
_entity_poly.pdbx_seq_one_letter_code
_entity_poly.pdbx_strand_id
1 'polypeptide(L)'
;MESRIPHALEGDETVYSAMTNSQKDSSIIVRTAGEKSFPVPLVATAEQVYQTTVYLGWAGMDDAALWRLFLPGRSRDAIHQQTKATTDATHAVISLQDIEDIMVGVHLAATAESQGFTQAVGLNADQMFDIICGAAGWNVQFKRYAPKMKQGPWYLREIEESRQIGIKLAKAVAKASSIGAPLPIASAAVQSFELQVGPLSEGT
;
A
#
# COMPACT_ATOMS: atom_id res chain seq x y z
N MET A 1 10.07 5.16 -0.98
CA MET A 1 10.15 5.16 0.51
C MET A 1 11.46 5.70 1.06
N GLU A 2 12.48 5.87 0.22
CA GLU A 2 13.87 6.14 0.61
C GLU A 2 14.06 7.39 1.47
N SER A 3 13.26 8.44 1.27
CA SER A 3 13.29 9.66 2.09
C SER A 3 12.25 9.70 3.21
N ARG A 4 11.24 8.82 3.21
CA ARG A 4 10.02 8.98 4.05
C ARG A 4 10.04 8.25 5.39
N ILE A 5 10.72 7.12 5.44
CA ILE A 5 10.84 6.34 6.69
C ILE A 5 11.96 6.92 7.57
N PRO A 6 13.16 7.25 7.05
CA PRO A 6 14.26 7.73 7.88
C PRO A 6 13.91 9.00 8.68
N HIS A 7 13.34 10.02 8.04
CA HIS A 7 13.05 11.30 8.70
C HIS A 7 11.93 11.19 9.74
N ALA A 8 10.92 10.36 9.48
CA ALA A 8 9.87 10.05 10.46
C ALA A 8 10.42 9.36 11.72
N LEU A 9 11.44 8.51 11.57
CA LEU A 9 12.14 7.87 12.68
C LEU A 9 13.04 8.85 13.45
N GLU A 10 13.60 9.84 12.75
CA GLU A 10 14.42 10.92 13.33
C GLU A 10 13.60 12.00 14.05
N GLY A 11 12.28 12.02 13.85
CA GLY A 11 11.39 13.05 14.40
C GLY A 11 11.52 14.39 13.66
N ASP A 12 12.03 14.37 12.44
CA ASP A 12 12.12 15.53 11.57
C ASP A 12 10.73 15.96 11.11
N GLU A 13 10.38 17.23 11.37
CA GLU A 13 9.10 17.82 10.97
C GLU A 13 9.17 18.53 9.60
N THR A 14 10.30 18.42 8.89
CA THR A 14 10.46 18.97 7.53
C THR A 14 9.45 18.36 6.57
N VAL A 15 8.75 19.21 5.83
CA VAL A 15 7.77 18.79 4.82
C VAL A 15 8.49 18.55 3.49
N TYR A 16 8.83 17.28 3.23
CA TYR A 16 9.37 16.85 1.94
C TYR A 16 8.27 16.64 0.90
N SER A 17 7.10 16.17 1.35
CA SER A 17 5.93 15.99 0.50
C SER A 17 4.67 16.21 1.32
N ALA A 18 3.92 17.26 0.99
CA ALA A 18 2.66 17.55 1.66
C ALA A 18 1.60 16.47 1.34
N MET A 19 0.73 16.19 2.31
CA MET A 19 -0.43 15.29 2.15
C MET A 19 -1.25 15.59 0.88
N THR A 20 -1.38 16.87 0.52
CA THR A 20 -2.10 17.31 -0.68
C THR A 20 -1.47 16.84 -1.98
N ASN A 21 -0.16 16.57 -2.04
CA ASN A 21 0.48 16.04 -3.24
C ASN A 21 -0.01 14.63 -3.52
N SER A 22 0.05 13.75 -2.51
CA SER A 22 -0.46 12.38 -2.62
C SER A 22 -1.97 12.33 -2.83
N GLN A 23 -2.73 13.22 -2.17
CA GLN A 23 -4.17 13.36 -2.39
C GLN A 23 -4.48 13.74 -3.84
N LYS A 24 -3.82 14.78 -4.39
CA LYS A 24 -4.01 15.24 -5.75
C LYS A 24 -3.69 14.14 -6.77
N ASP A 25 -2.53 13.48 -6.62
CA ASP A 25 -2.09 12.44 -7.56
C ASP A 25 -3.04 11.23 -7.55
N SER A 26 -3.44 10.76 -6.36
CA SER A 26 -4.42 9.66 -6.24
C SER A 26 -5.80 10.04 -6.81
N SER A 27 -6.27 11.26 -6.59
CA SER A 27 -7.55 11.75 -7.14
C SER A 27 -7.54 11.81 -8.67
N ILE A 28 -6.42 12.19 -9.28
CA ILE A 28 -6.26 12.17 -10.75
C ILE A 28 -6.38 10.74 -11.28
N ILE A 29 -5.73 9.78 -10.62
CA ILE A 29 -5.78 8.37 -11.02
C ILE A 29 -7.21 7.84 -10.91
N VAL A 30 -7.89 8.05 -9.77
CA VAL A 30 -9.27 7.57 -9.55
C VAL A 30 -10.24 8.17 -10.56
N ARG A 31 -10.15 9.47 -10.84
CA ARG A 31 -10.98 10.11 -11.86
C ARG A 31 -10.74 9.52 -13.25
N THR A 32 -9.48 9.40 -13.64
CA THR A 32 -9.09 8.86 -14.96
C THR A 32 -9.52 7.40 -15.09
N ALA A 33 -9.42 6.61 -14.03
CA ALA A 33 -9.88 5.23 -13.99
C ALA A 33 -11.40 5.15 -14.19
N GLY A 34 -12.17 6.06 -13.58
CA GLY A 34 -13.60 6.22 -13.83
C GLY A 34 -13.92 6.52 -15.30
N GLU A 35 -13.19 7.45 -15.93
CA GLU A 35 -13.32 7.77 -17.36
C GLU A 35 -13.03 6.56 -18.28
N LYS A 36 -12.13 5.67 -17.84
CA LYS A 36 -11.78 4.42 -18.56
C LYS A 36 -12.62 3.21 -18.14
N SER A 37 -13.55 3.36 -17.20
CA SER A 37 -14.30 2.25 -16.60
C SER A 37 -13.39 1.12 -16.09
N PHE A 38 -12.22 1.47 -15.57
CA PHE A 38 -11.23 0.53 -15.06
C PHE A 38 -11.18 0.58 -13.51
N PRO A 39 -11.22 -0.56 -12.80
CA PRO A 39 -11.22 -0.56 -11.34
C PRO A 39 -9.81 -0.32 -10.77
N VAL A 40 -9.68 0.62 -9.84
CA VAL A 40 -8.44 0.91 -9.08
C VAL A 40 -8.67 0.89 -7.56
N PRO A 41 -9.14 -0.24 -6.98
CA PRO A 41 -9.57 -0.30 -5.58
C PRO A 41 -8.49 0.09 -4.57
N LEU A 42 -7.20 -0.21 -4.82
CA LEU A 42 -6.13 0.13 -3.88
C LEU A 42 -5.86 1.63 -3.88
N VAL A 43 -5.69 2.24 -5.06
CA VAL A 43 -5.48 3.69 -5.16
C VAL A 43 -6.72 4.46 -4.69
N ALA A 44 -7.93 3.98 -4.96
CA ALA A 44 -9.16 4.59 -4.44
C ALA A 44 -9.22 4.55 -2.91
N THR A 45 -8.80 3.43 -2.29
CA THR A 45 -8.74 3.34 -0.82
C THR A 45 -7.68 4.29 -0.25
N ALA A 46 -6.52 4.41 -0.90
CA ALA A 46 -5.49 5.36 -0.52
C ALA A 46 -5.95 6.82 -0.65
N GLU A 47 -6.68 7.15 -1.72
CA GLU A 47 -7.28 8.48 -1.91
C GLU A 47 -8.19 8.85 -0.73
N GLN A 48 -9.08 7.95 -0.30
CA GLN A 48 -9.98 8.19 0.84
C GLN A 48 -9.23 8.43 2.15
N VAL A 49 -8.12 7.71 2.36
CA VAL A 49 -7.23 7.92 3.51
C VAL A 49 -6.63 9.34 3.48
N TYR A 50 -6.16 9.81 2.32
CA TYR A 50 -5.65 11.17 2.17
C TYR A 50 -6.75 12.25 2.25
N GLN A 51 -7.94 12.01 1.70
CA GLN A 51 -9.07 12.93 1.86
C GLN A 51 -9.45 13.12 3.33
N THR A 52 -9.38 12.04 4.11
CA THR A 52 -9.60 12.10 5.56
C THR A 52 -8.58 13.00 6.26
N THR A 53 -7.28 12.90 5.94
CA THR A 53 -6.28 13.78 6.56
C THR A 53 -6.47 15.25 6.18
N VAL A 54 -6.82 15.52 4.92
CA VAL A 54 -7.11 16.88 4.47
C VAL A 54 -8.33 17.46 5.19
N TYR A 55 -9.40 16.67 5.34
CA TYR A 55 -10.60 17.07 6.10
C TYR A 55 -10.28 17.40 7.56
N LEU A 56 -9.36 16.66 8.19
CA LEU A 56 -8.87 16.93 9.55
C LEU A 56 -7.94 18.16 9.64
N GLY A 57 -7.69 18.87 8.54
CA GLY A 57 -6.84 20.05 8.48
C GLY A 57 -5.35 19.77 8.36
N TRP A 58 -4.95 18.56 7.96
CA TRP A 58 -3.54 18.15 7.85
C TRP A 58 -2.95 18.37 6.45
N ALA A 59 -3.60 19.17 5.62
CA ALA A 59 -3.24 19.38 4.22
C ALA A 59 -1.76 19.77 4.02
N GLY A 60 -1.23 20.64 4.89
CA GLY A 60 0.17 21.10 4.86
C GLY A 60 1.16 20.24 5.64
N MET A 61 0.72 19.15 6.26
CA MET A 61 1.62 18.23 6.97
C MET A 61 2.36 17.33 5.97
N ASP A 62 3.54 16.87 6.35
CA ASP A 62 4.25 15.84 5.61
C ASP A 62 3.42 14.56 5.54
N ASP A 63 3.43 13.92 4.38
CA ASP A 63 2.65 12.71 4.13
C ASP A 63 3.12 11.49 4.94
N ALA A 64 4.33 11.55 5.52
CA ALA A 64 4.79 10.56 6.49
C ALA A 64 4.06 10.67 7.84
N ALA A 65 3.37 11.78 8.14
CA ALA A 65 2.56 11.93 9.34
C ALA A 65 1.25 11.12 9.32
N LEU A 66 1.01 10.33 8.27
CA LEU A 66 -0.21 9.54 8.09
C LEU A 66 -0.48 8.54 9.21
N TRP A 67 0.59 8.05 9.86
CA TRP A 67 0.48 7.16 11.02
C TRP A 67 -0.41 7.73 12.13
N ARG A 68 -0.55 9.07 12.23
CA ARG A 68 -1.40 9.75 13.21
C ARG A 68 -2.89 9.41 13.08
N LEU A 69 -3.36 9.06 11.88
CA LEU A 69 -4.73 8.58 11.69
C LEU A 69 -4.99 7.27 12.44
N PHE A 70 -3.99 6.41 12.51
CA PHE A 70 -4.11 5.06 13.07
C PHE A 70 -3.79 5.01 14.57
N LEU A 71 -3.14 6.06 15.10
CA LEU A 71 -2.74 6.17 16.50
C LEU A 71 -3.22 7.50 17.10
N PRO A 72 -4.53 7.72 17.22
CA PRO A 72 -5.08 8.97 17.74
C PRO A 72 -4.64 9.22 19.19
N GLY A 73 -4.38 10.48 19.52
CA GLY A 73 -4.00 10.91 20.88
C GLY A 73 -2.54 10.68 21.26
N ARG A 74 -1.71 10.13 20.37
CA ARG A 74 -0.26 10.04 20.58
C ARG A 74 0.44 11.38 20.33
N SER A 75 1.57 11.60 21.01
CA SER A 75 2.40 12.80 20.81
C SER A 75 2.97 12.84 19.39
N ARG A 76 3.34 14.04 18.92
CA ARG A 76 3.85 14.25 17.56
C ARG A 76 5.12 13.48 17.23
N ASP A 77 5.92 13.19 18.25
CA ASP A 77 7.19 12.48 18.23
C ASP A 77 7.05 11.00 18.62
N ALA A 78 5.83 10.46 18.74
CA ALA A 78 5.60 9.11 19.25
C ALA A 78 6.37 8.01 18.49
N ILE A 79 6.55 8.17 17.17
CA ILE A 79 7.36 7.25 16.36
C ILE A 79 8.85 7.36 16.74
N HIS A 80 9.38 8.58 16.86
CA HIS A 80 10.75 8.82 17.31
C HIS A 80 10.99 8.31 18.75
N GLN A 81 10.01 8.44 19.64
CA GLN A 81 10.12 7.89 21.00
C GLN A 81 10.20 6.37 20.99
N GLN A 82 9.47 5.70 20.10
CA GLN A 82 9.52 4.23 19.98
C GLN A 82 10.88 3.72 19.46
N THR A 83 11.64 4.50 18.69
CA THR A 83 12.99 4.08 18.26
C THR A 83 13.98 3.98 19.42
N LYS A 84 13.68 4.61 20.56
CA LYS A 84 14.51 4.58 21.78
C LYS A 84 14.05 3.53 22.79
N ALA A 85 12.87 2.92 22.59
CA ALA A 85 12.30 1.97 23.53
C ALA A 85 12.82 0.54 23.24
N THR A 86 13.44 -0.09 24.23
CA THR A 86 13.75 -1.52 24.17
C THR A 86 12.50 -2.30 24.54
N THR A 87 11.84 -2.91 23.55
CA THR A 87 10.62 -3.70 23.80
C THR A 87 10.96 -5.19 23.73
N ASP A 88 10.54 -5.95 24.73
CA ASP A 88 10.65 -7.40 24.72
C ASP A 88 9.58 -7.98 23.78
N ALA A 89 10.00 -8.36 22.57
CA ALA A 89 9.12 -8.82 21.50
C ALA A 89 8.55 -10.23 21.70
N THR A 90 8.89 -10.90 22.81
CA THR A 90 8.56 -12.31 23.07
C THR A 90 7.05 -12.61 23.10
N HIS A 91 6.20 -11.60 23.29
CA HIS A 91 4.72 -11.72 23.27
C HIS A 91 4.02 -10.86 22.20
N ALA A 92 4.73 -10.41 21.15
CA ALA A 92 4.09 -9.64 20.09
C ALA A 92 3.09 -10.51 19.29
N VAL A 93 1.85 -10.04 19.19
CA VAL A 93 0.80 -10.71 18.39
C VAL A 93 1.11 -10.65 16.89
N ILE A 94 1.80 -9.60 16.45
CA ILE A 94 2.27 -9.39 15.08
C ILE A 94 3.78 -9.66 15.04
N SER A 95 4.19 -10.55 14.14
CA SER A 95 5.59 -10.83 13.88
C SER A 95 6.14 -9.98 12.73
N LEU A 96 7.47 -9.93 12.59
CA LEU A 96 8.12 -9.30 11.42
C LEU A 96 7.66 -9.94 10.10
N GLN A 97 7.48 -11.26 10.09
CA GLN A 97 7.00 -11.98 8.91
C GLN A 97 5.58 -11.54 8.52
N ASP A 98 4.70 -11.28 9.50
CA ASP A 98 3.34 -10.80 9.21
C ASP A 98 3.38 -9.42 8.52
N ILE A 99 4.29 -8.53 8.95
CA ILE A 99 4.49 -7.22 8.31
C ILE A 99 5.03 -7.39 6.89
N GLU A 100 6.00 -8.26 6.69
CA GLU A 100 6.53 -8.58 5.36
C GLU A 100 5.43 -9.12 4.44
N ASP A 101 4.64 -10.08 4.92
CA ASP A 101 3.55 -10.70 4.16
C ASP A 101 2.48 -9.66 3.76
N ILE A 102 2.16 -8.70 4.65
CA ILE A 102 1.29 -7.55 4.33
C ILE A 102 1.89 -6.72 3.19
N MET A 103 3.15 -6.33 3.33
CA MET A 103 3.83 -5.46 2.36
C MET A 103 3.96 -6.13 0.99
N VAL A 104 4.35 -7.42 0.96
CA VAL A 104 4.47 -8.20 -0.28
C VAL A 104 3.11 -8.33 -0.97
N GLY A 105 2.06 -8.68 -0.23
CA GLY A 105 0.72 -8.83 -0.78
C GLY A 105 0.15 -7.52 -1.34
N VAL A 106 0.24 -6.43 -0.57
CA VAL A 106 -0.22 -5.09 -1.00
C VAL A 106 0.54 -4.64 -2.25
N HIS A 107 1.86 -4.79 -2.28
CA HIS A 107 2.66 -4.37 -3.42
C HIS A 107 2.41 -5.21 -4.68
N LEU A 108 2.16 -6.52 -4.53
CA LEU A 108 1.78 -7.36 -5.67
C LEU A 108 0.42 -6.94 -6.24
N ALA A 109 -0.59 -6.73 -5.39
CA ALA A 109 -1.90 -6.22 -5.81
C ALA A 109 -1.80 -4.85 -6.49
N ALA A 110 -1.01 -3.94 -5.93
CA ALA A 110 -0.76 -2.62 -6.54
C ALA A 110 -0.02 -2.71 -7.88
N THR A 111 0.85 -3.72 -8.05
CA THR A 111 1.54 -3.97 -9.32
C THR A 111 0.55 -4.40 -10.40
N ALA A 112 -0.35 -5.33 -10.10
CA ALA A 112 -1.38 -5.77 -11.03
C ALA A 112 -2.33 -4.62 -11.41
N GLU A 113 -2.80 -3.84 -10.42
CA GLU A 113 -3.64 -2.66 -10.65
C GLU A 113 -2.95 -1.61 -11.54
N SER A 114 -1.67 -1.32 -11.27
CA SER A 114 -0.88 -0.34 -12.04
C SER A 114 -0.68 -0.77 -13.49
N GLN A 115 -0.38 -2.06 -13.73
CA GLN A 115 -0.23 -2.61 -15.09
C GLN A 115 -1.56 -2.57 -15.84
N GLY A 116 -2.64 -3.07 -15.24
CA GLY A 116 -3.97 -3.03 -15.84
C GLY A 116 -4.44 -1.60 -16.15
N PHE A 117 -4.22 -0.66 -15.23
CA PHE A 117 -4.56 0.74 -15.44
C PHE A 117 -3.73 1.37 -16.57
N THR A 118 -2.44 1.06 -16.65
CA THR A 118 -1.55 1.48 -17.75
C THR A 118 -2.11 1.07 -19.11
N GLN A 119 -2.65 -0.16 -19.23
CA GLN A 119 -3.37 -0.58 -20.43
C GLN A 119 -4.58 0.28 -20.73
N ALA A 120 -5.42 0.49 -19.71
CA ALA A 120 -6.71 1.13 -19.84
C ALA A 120 -6.57 2.59 -20.31
N VAL A 121 -5.49 3.25 -19.94
CA VAL A 121 -5.16 4.61 -20.41
C VAL A 121 -4.46 4.64 -21.77
N GLY A 122 -4.08 3.48 -22.32
CA GLY A 122 -3.43 3.37 -23.63
C GLY A 122 -1.93 3.69 -23.62
N LEU A 123 -1.28 3.56 -22.46
CA LEU A 123 0.15 3.80 -22.32
C LEU A 123 0.95 2.51 -22.56
N ASN A 124 2.20 2.67 -22.97
CA ASN A 124 3.12 1.54 -23.17
C ASN A 124 3.61 1.01 -21.81
N ALA A 125 3.36 -0.28 -21.55
CA ALA A 125 3.69 -0.91 -20.27
C ALA A 125 5.20 -0.96 -19.97
N ASP A 126 6.04 -1.14 -21.00
CA ASP A 126 7.49 -1.17 -20.84
C ASP A 126 8.04 0.22 -20.48
N GLN A 127 7.56 1.26 -21.17
CA GLN A 127 7.92 2.64 -20.84
C GLN A 127 7.46 3.02 -19.42
N MET A 128 6.25 2.61 -19.03
CA MET A 128 5.75 2.83 -17.68
C MET A 128 6.54 2.06 -16.63
N PHE A 129 7.00 0.83 -16.95
CA PHE A 129 7.87 0.06 -16.07
C PHE A 129 9.17 0.82 -15.77
N ASP A 130 9.83 1.36 -16.79
CA ASP A 130 11.08 2.13 -16.64
C ASP A 130 10.85 3.42 -15.83
N ILE A 131 9.79 4.16 -16.13
CA ILE A 131 9.42 5.38 -15.39
C ILE A 131 9.16 5.07 -13.92
N ILE A 132 8.36 4.03 -13.63
CA ILE A 132 8.02 3.65 -12.26
C ILE A 132 9.27 3.18 -11.51
N CYS A 133 10.13 2.36 -12.12
CA CYS A 133 11.38 1.91 -11.49
C CYS A 133 12.37 3.05 -11.22
N GLY A 134 12.31 4.15 -11.98
CA GLY A 134 13.12 5.35 -11.75
C GLY A 134 12.54 6.33 -10.73
N ALA A 135 11.28 6.16 -10.30
CA ALA A 135 10.61 7.09 -9.40
C ALA A 135 10.88 6.77 -7.92
N ALA A 136 10.96 7.79 -7.05
CA ALA A 136 11.23 7.63 -5.60
C ALA A 136 10.22 6.75 -4.81
N GLY A 137 9.06 6.45 -5.42
CA GLY A 137 7.98 5.63 -4.88
C GLY A 137 8.01 4.15 -5.28
N TRP A 138 9.02 3.70 -6.03
CA TRP A 138 9.10 2.32 -6.52
C TRP A 138 9.26 1.30 -5.38
N ASN A 139 8.87 0.04 -5.64
CA ASN A 139 9.03 -1.07 -4.71
C ASN A 139 9.58 -2.32 -5.40
N VAL A 140 10.26 -3.18 -4.64
CA VAL A 140 10.94 -4.38 -5.17
C VAL A 140 9.99 -5.39 -5.78
N GLN A 141 8.74 -5.46 -5.32
CA GLN A 141 7.75 -6.39 -5.86
C GLN A 141 7.28 -5.94 -7.25
N PHE A 142 7.13 -4.64 -7.49
CA PHE A 142 6.82 -4.11 -8.82
C PHE A 142 7.89 -4.52 -9.83
N LYS A 143 9.18 -4.31 -9.51
CA LYS A 143 10.31 -4.73 -10.36
C LYS A 143 10.32 -6.24 -10.61
N ARG A 144 9.94 -7.04 -9.60
CA ARG A 144 9.93 -8.51 -9.68
C ARG A 144 8.77 -9.07 -10.50
N TYR A 145 7.56 -8.52 -10.32
CA TYR A 145 6.34 -9.12 -10.83
C TYR A 145 5.82 -8.45 -12.10
N ALA A 146 6.02 -7.15 -12.30
CA ALA A 146 5.57 -6.50 -13.54
C ALA A 146 6.09 -7.19 -14.81
N PRO A 147 7.37 -7.61 -14.92
CA PRO A 147 7.84 -8.32 -16.12
C PRO A 147 7.29 -9.75 -16.26
N LYS A 148 6.81 -10.35 -15.16
CA LYS A 148 6.21 -11.70 -15.18
C LYS A 148 4.77 -11.67 -15.68
N MET A 149 4.13 -10.50 -15.65
CA MET A 149 2.78 -10.26 -16.13
C MET A 149 2.87 -10.03 -17.66
N LYS A 150 2.75 -11.10 -18.45
CA LYS A 150 3.20 -11.13 -19.86
C LYS A 150 2.35 -10.31 -20.83
N GLN A 151 1.02 -10.38 -20.73
CA GLN A 151 0.09 -9.65 -21.58
C GLN A 151 -1.15 -9.30 -20.76
N GLY A 152 -1.71 -8.13 -21.03
CA GLY A 152 -2.96 -7.67 -20.44
C GLY A 152 -4.06 -8.72 -20.53
N PRO A 153 -4.91 -8.85 -19.48
CA PRO A 153 -5.27 -7.77 -18.56
C PRO A 153 -4.52 -7.74 -17.22
N TRP A 154 -3.38 -8.44 -17.10
CA TRP A 154 -2.47 -8.40 -15.95
C TRP A 154 -3.14 -8.71 -14.62
N TYR A 155 -3.54 -9.98 -14.50
CA TYR A 155 -4.25 -10.48 -13.33
C TYR A 155 -3.31 -11.13 -12.32
N LEU A 156 -3.65 -11.00 -11.03
CA LEU A 156 -3.03 -11.72 -9.93
C LEU A 156 -2.99 -13.23 -10.17
N ARG A 157 -4.00 -13.82 -10.82
CA ARG A 157 -4.05 -15.26 -11.13
C ARG A 157 -3.00 -15.74 -12.14
N GLU A 158 -2.36 -14.83 -12.86
CA GLU A 158 -1.29 -15.16 -13.81
C GLU A 158 0.06 -15.36 -13.10
N ILE A 159 0.17 -14.91 -11.86
CA ILE A 159 1.34 -15.13 -11.02
C ILE A 159 1.13 -16.43 -10.22
N GLU A 160 1.98 -17.42 -10.46
CA GLU A 160 1.89 -18.76 -9.85
C GLU A 160 1.84 -18.70 -8.32
N GLU A 161 2.67 -17.85 -7.71
CA GLU A 161 2.77 -17.73 -6.25
C GLU A 161 1.67 -16.85 -5.63
N SER A 162 0.82 -16.23 -6.44
CA SER A 162 -0.18 -15.23 -6.02
C SER A 162 -1.14 -15.73 -4.96
N ARG A 163 -1.65 -16.96 -5.12
CA ARG A 163 -2.57 -17.55 -4.14
C ARG A 163 -1.92 -17.69 -2.77
N GLN A 164 -0.67 -18.17 -2.73
CA GLN A 164 0.05 -18.34 -1.48
C GLN A 164 0.37 -16.99 -0.81
N ILE A 165 0.69 -15.97 -1.61
CA ILE A 165 0.89 -14.59 -1.13
C ILE A 165 -0.42 -14.03 -0.56
N GLY A 166 -1.55 -14.23 -1.25
CA GLY A 166 -2.88 -13.82 -0.78
C GLY A 166 -3.26 -14.46 0.55
N ILE A 167 -3.03 -15.77 0.73
CA ILE A 167 -3.31 -16.47 2.00
C ILE A 167 -2.50 -15.88 3.15
N LYS A 168 -1.20 -15.64 2.92
CA LYS A 168 -0.31 -15.03 3.93
C LYS A 168 -0.75 -13.61 4.29
N LEU A 169 -1.06 -12.79 3.28
CA LEU A 169 -1.60 -11.45 3.45
C LEU A 169 -2.90 -11.48 4.29
N ALA A 170 -3.86 -12.32 3.93
CA ALA A 170 -5.15 -12.42 4.61
C ALA A 170 -4.97 -12.81 6.09
N LYS A 171 -4.10 -13.78 6.37
CA LYS A 171 -3.76 -14.19 7.74
C LYS A 171 -3.12 -13.07 8.55
N ALA A 172 -2.17 -12.34 7.97
CA ALA A 172 -1.51 -11.22 8.63
C ALA A 172 -2.46 -10.04 8.87
N VAL A 173 -3.34 -9.72 7.92
CA VAL A 173 -4.40 -8.71 8.08
C VAL A 173 -5.38 -9.10 9.19
N ALA A 174 -5.78 -10.37 9.28
CA ALA A 174 -6.64 -10.86 10.35
C ALA A 174 -5.99 -10.71 11.74
N LYS A 175 -4.68 -10.99 11.86
CA LYS A 175 -3.93 -10.72 13.10
C LYS A 175 -3.86 -9.23 13.43
N ALA A 176 -3.66 -8.36 12.45
CA ALA A 176 -3.61 -6.92 12.69
C ALA A 176 -4.99 -6.40 13.18
N SER A 177 -6.06 -6.93 12.58
CA SER A 177 -7.43 -6.63 13.01
C SER A 177 -7.71 -7.08 14.45
N SER A 178 -7.17 -8.23 14.90
CA SER A 178 -7.39 -8.74 16.26
C SER A 178 -6.77 -7.86 17.36
N ILE A 179 -5.79 -7.02 17.03
CA ILE A 179 -5.20 -6.02 17.93
C ILE A 179 -5.77 -4.60 17.71
N GLY A 180 -6.83 -4.47 16.91
CA GLY A 180 -7.46 -3.17 16.63
C GLY A 180 -6.63 -2.27 15.72
N ALA A 181 -5.73 -2.82 14.89
CA ALA A 181 -4.97 -2.08 13.89
C ALA A 181 -5.65 -2.18 12.51
N PRO A 182 -6.50 -1.21 12.12
CA PRO A 182 -7.17 -1.25 10.82
C PRO A 182 -6.18 -0.99 9.69
N LEU A 183 -6.18 -1.87 8.69
CA LEU A 183 -5.33 -1.75 7.50
C LEU A 183 -6.21 -1.70 6.24
N PRO A 184 -6.81 -0.54 5.91
CA PRO A 184 -7.82 -0.45 4.85
C PRO A 184 -7.26 -0.82 3.47
N ILE A 185 -6.06 -0.36 3.13
CA ILE A 185 -5.41 -0.70 1.84
C ILE A 185 -5.09 -2.20 1.76
N ALA A 186 -4.61 -2.80 2.86
CA ALA A 186 -4.35 -4.23 2.89
C ALA A 186 -5.63 -5.07 2.79
N SER A 187 -6.72 -4.58 3.39
CA SER A 187 -8.04 -5.21 3.26
C SER A 187 -8.56 -5.15 1.82
N ALA A 188 -8.40 -4.01 1.14
CA ALA A 188 -8.71 -3.88 -0.28
C ALA A 188 -7.85 -4.82 -1.15
N ALA A 189 -6.56 -4.97 -0.81
CA ALA A 189 -5.68 -5.93 -1.48
C ALA A 189 -6.17 -7.37 -1.31
N VAL A 190 -6.53 -7.80 -0.09
CA VAL A 190 -7.12 -9.12 0.17
C VAL A 190 -8.34 -9.38 -0.72
N GLN A 191 -9.26 -8.41 -0.82
CA GLN A 191 -10.42 -8.52 -1.69
C GLN A 191 -10.03 -8.68 -3.17
N SER A 192 -9.04 -7.93 -3.65
CA SER A 192 -8.51 -8.08 -5.02
C SER A 192 -7.93 -9.48 -5.27
N PHE A 193 -7.26 -10.09 -4.29
CA PHE A 193 -6.83 -11.49 -4.38
C PHE A 193 -8.04 -12.43 -4.44
N GLU A 194 -9.00 -12.33 -3.52
CA GLU A 194 -10.18 -13.21 -3.46
C GLU A 194 -10.96 -13.22 -4.78
N LEU A 195 -11.13 -12.04 -5.40
CA LEU A 195 -11.81 -11.89 -6.69
C LEU A 195 -11.07 -12.58 -7.86
N GLN A 196 -9.75 -12.74 -7.79
CA GLN A 196 -8.94 -13.20 -8.92
C GLN A 196 -8.40 -14.62 -8.74
N VAL A 197 -8.03 -15.01 -7.51
CA VAL A 197 -7.43 -16.31 -7.19
C VAL A 197 -8.34 -17.21 -6.34
N GLY A 198 -9.56 -16.75 -6.04
CA GLY A 198 -10.55 -17.47 -5.23
C GLY A 198 -10.32 -17.33 -3.72
N PRO A 199 -11.12 -18.04 -2.90
CA PRO A 199 -11.06 -17.93 -1.44
C PRO A 199 -9.67 -18.18 -0.87
N LEU A 200 -9.25 -17.31 0.04
CA LEU A 200 -7.94 -17.32 0.69
C LEU A 200 -7.93 -18.08 2.03
N SER A 201 -8.97 -18.85 2.30
CA SER A 201 -8.94 -19.85 3.37
C SER A 201 -8.03 -21.02 2.98
N GLU A 202 -7.24 -21.51 3.94
CA GLU A 202 -6.68 -22.86 3.86
C GLU A 202 -7.89 -23.81 3.83
N GLY A 203 -7.97 -24.70 2.83
CA GLY A 203 -9.12 -25.57 2.65
C GLY A 203 -9.41 -26.39 3.91
N THR A 204 -10.70 -26.50 4.26
CA THR A 204 -11.23 -27.50 5.21
C THR A 204 -10.93 -28.91 4.75
#